data_AF-A0A4P7ZDX0-F1
#
_entry.id   AF-A0A4P7ZDX0-F1
#
_cell.length_a   1.000
_cell.length_b   1.000
_cell.length_c   1.000
_cell.angle_alpha   90.00
_cell.angle_beta   90.00
_cell.angle_gamma   90.00
#
_symmetry.space_group_name_H-M   'P 1'
#
loop_
_entity.id
_entity.type
_entity.pdbx_description
1 polymer ?
#
loop_
_entity_poly.entity_id
_entity_poly.type
_entity_poly.pdbx_seq_one_letter_code
_entity_poly.pdbx_strand_id
1 'polypeptide(L)'
;MRNTRFDRVPTFRTICALSCSDPLGRTHRSDQAQAPEYILVTTNLRGQLRFITSIARRLGALGALTKGQRDTGSQGLMSERDNLEGEYGTAAINQIILELHIGSSVAGLTMAEFERKLGLRLTDKEGNLTRNSFPPVRQFLNRLLALKVADQNALFDEFQDRLDEQVQAAIDAGVYNQGVEEYRADRIEVVSPPRTVYVEPSSKAETYYVHLRAWHRRTPRSFHAVADGRMGGKKREVTGFVREIATGAVFAVATARARTDDAGSVIAQVRLIGPYSERFEEARNLSSAKAFAILSSSEAETLWLEQARATKELQGYDLNLICGVLLPVWDRLDAGGRVFRVIDETGAQYLGRLIHPGRVRSTLAKLGADLNTAWTPEEAIDAVLTDVRLDLVNGWKLKRARVNGEYRIEVVGFQPSDIKRLADLGCRREIVQYATRFFVPTADASVMTALLRVAPVAEDDADAAEAA
;
A
#
# COMPACT_ATOMS: atom_id res chain seq x y z
N MET A 1 43.95 1.53 -59.98
CA MET A 1 44.81 0.88 -58.97
C MET A 1 44.63 1.60 -57.63
N ARG A 2 44.47 0.83 -56.54
CA ARG A 2 44.31 1.22 -55.11
C ARG A 2 42.97 1.91 -54.81
N ASN A 3 41.94 1.26 -54.28
CA ASN A 3 41.83 0.37 -53.11
C ASN A 3 42.28 1.05 -51.80
N THR A 4 41.32 1.66 -51.11
CA THR A 4 41.40 1.94 -49.67
C THR A 4 40.02 1.67 -49.09
N ARG A 5 39.93 0.60 -48.31
CA ARG A 5 38.75 0.20 -47.53
C ARG A 5 38.47 1.26 -46.47
N PHE A 6 37.22 1.70 -46.36
CA PHE A 6 36.71 2.22 -45.10
C PHE A 6 35.92 1.11 -44.42
N ASP A 7 36.34 0.77 -43.21
CA ASP A 7 35.79 -0.31 -42.40
C ASP A 7 34.35 -0.03 -41.92
N ARG A 8 33.76 -1.14 -41.49
CA ARG A 8 32.37 -1.44 -41.17
C ARG A 8 31.77 -0.73 -39.92
N VAL A 9 30.54 -0.22 -40.13
CA VAL A 9 29.32 -0.08 -39.24
C VAL A 9 29.25 0.95 -38.08
N PRO A 10 28.02 1.34 -37.62
CA PRO A 10 27.62 2.74 -37.38
C PRO A 10 27.13 2.97 -35.94
N THR A 11 26.80 4.19 -35.55
CA THR A 11 25.88 4.44 -34.43
C THR A 11 25.08 5.70 -34.73
N PHE A 12 23.85 5.53 -35.20
CA PHE A 12 22.90 6.63 -35.34
C PHE A 12 22.41 7.02 -33.94
N ARG A 13 23.09 7.98 -33.29
CA ARG A 13 22.60 8.63 -32.08
C ARG A 13 21.57 9.67 -32.47
N THR A 14 20.31 9.47 -32.09
CA THR A 14 19.25 10.47 -32.28
C THR A 14 19.06 11.26 -30.99
N ILE A 15 19.43 12.54 -31.01
CA ILE A 15 19.18 13.48 -29.91
C ILE A 15 17.78 14.07 -30.13
N CYS A 16 16.83 13.84 -29.22
CA CYS A 16 15.46 14.35 -29.33
C CYS A 16 15.20 15.46 -28.31
N ALA A 17 14.79 16.64 -28.79
CA ALA A 17 14.36 17.77 -27.97
C ALA A 17 12.83 17.80 -27.81
N LEU A 18 12.41 17.85 -26.54
CA LEU A 18 11.17 18.29 -25.87
C LEU A 18 9.75 18.19 -26.47
N SER A 19 9.51 17.81 -27.71
CA SER A 19 8.12 17.71 -28.19
C SER A 19 7.98 16.89 -29.45
N CYS A 20 7.89 15.56 -29.37
CA CYS A 20 7.51 14.79 -30.54
C CYS A 20 7.27 13.30 -30.28
N SER A 21 6.02 12.83 -30.39
CA SER A 21 5.68 11.40 -30.50
C SER A 21 5.94 10.83 -31.90
N ASP A 22 5.97 11.70 -32.92
CA ASP A 22 6.04 11.33 -34.33
C ASP A 22 7.44 10.85 -34.82
N PRO A 23 8.58 11.35 -34.30
CA PRO A 23 9.94 10.88 -34.65
C PRO A 23 10.36 9.58 -33.97
N LEU A 24 9.77 9.25 -32.81
CA LEU A 24 10.06 8.02 -32.08
C LEU A 24 9.51 6.80 -32.84
N GLY A 25 8.30 6.93 -33.41
CA GLY A 25 7.74 5.93 -34.34
C GLY A 25 8.49 5.83 -35.67
N ARG A 26 9.23 6.87 -36.08
CA ARG A 26 10.07 6.82 -37.30
C ARG A 26 11.37 6.05 -37.11
N THR A 27 11.89 6.01 -35.88
CA THR A 27 13.15 5.33 -35.52
C THR A 27 12.96 3.89 -35.07
N HIS A 28 11.76 3.49 -34.63
CA HIS A 28 11.44 2.11 -34.26
C HIS A 28 10.61 1.43 -35.37
N ARG A 29 11.19 0.46 -36.09
CA ARG A 29 10.53 -0.32 -37.16
C ARG A 29 10.65 -1.81 -36.89
N SER A 30 9.70 -2.60 -37.40
CA SER A 30 9.79 -4.08 -37.38
C SER A 30 11.08 -4.56 -38.06
N ASP A 31 11.67 -5.64 -37.53
CA ASP A 31 12.88 -6.30 -38.05
C ASP A 31 14.18 -5.47 -38.05
N GLN A 32 14.32 -4.53 -37.10
CA GLN A 32 15.60 -3.83 -36.91
C GLN A 32 16.69 -4.75 -36.35
N ALA A 33 17.86 -4.72 -37.00
CA ALA A 33 19.05 -5.48 -36.59
C ALA A 33 19.64 -5.04 -35.23
N GLN A 34 19.39 -3.79 -34.83
CA GLN A 34 19.79 -3.26 -33.54
C GLN A 34 18.67 -2.37 -33.00
N ALA A 35 18.37 -2.51 -31.70
CA ALA A 35 17.39 -1.67 -31.03
C ALA A 35 17.86 -0.20 -30.97
N PRO A 36 16.98 0.78 -31.17
CA PRO A 36 17.33 2.19 -31.02
C PRO A 36 17.64 2.53 -29.56
N GLU A 37 18.69 3.32 -29.34
CA GLU A 37 19.06 3.85 -28.02
C GLU A 37 18.48 5.27 -27.87
N TYR A 38 17.66 5.49 -26.85
CA TYR A 38 17.05 6.78 -26.57
C TYR A 38 17.73 7.44 -25.37
N ILE A 39 18.36 8.60 -25.59
CA ILE A 39 18.97 9.42 -24.53
C ILE A 39 18.04 10.61 -24.26
N LEU A 40 17.44 10.65 -23.07
CA LEU A 40 16.62 11.76 -22.60
C LEU A 40 17.53 12.78 -21.89
N VAL A 41 17.63 13.99 -22.43
CA VAL A 41 18.41 15.08 -21.84
C VAL A 41 17.51 15.99 -21.02
N THR A 42 17.89 16.28 -19.77
CA THR A 42 17.09 17.05 -18.81
C THR A 42 17.92 18.20 -18.23
N THR A 43 17.32 19.35 -17.95
CA THR A 43 17.97 20.42 -17.16
C THR A 43 17.59 20.31 -15.68
N ASN A 44 18.20 21.14 -14.83
CA ASN A 44 17.86 21.24 -13.40
C ASN A 44 16.54 22.00 -13.11
N LEU A 45 15.73 22.27 -14.13
CA LEU A 45 14.41 22.88 -13.98
C LEU A 45 13.39 21.79 -13.64
N ARG A 46 12.84 21.80 -12.42
CA ARG A 46 11.88 20.79 -11.97
C ARG A 46 10.61 20.75 -12.81
N GLY A 47 10.20 21.90 -13.37
CA GLY A 47 9.10 21.99 -14.33
C GLY A 47 9.28 21.14 -15.62
N GLN A 48 10.51 20.74 -15.96
CA GLN A 48 10.78 19.83 -17.08
C GLN A 48 10.47 18.36 -16.79
N LEU A 49 10.40 17.93 -15.50
CA LEU A 49 10.00 16.56 -15.15
C LEU A 49 8.61 16.22 -15.70
N ARG A 50 7.69 17.19 -15.74
CA ARG A 50 6.35 17.01 -16.32
C ARG A 50 6.38 16.61 -17.80
N PHE A 51 7.31 17.17 -18.58
CA PHE A 51 7.41 16.84 -20.00
C PHE A 51 8.00 15.46 -20.21
N ILE A 52 8.99 15.09 -19.40
CA ILE A 52 9.63 13.77 -19.44
C ILE A 52 8.63 12.67 -19.07
N THR A 53 7.86 12.85 -18.01
CA THR A 53 6.82 11.89 -17.58
C THR A 53 5.72 11.73 -18.64
N SER A 54 5.34 12.81 -19.32
CA SER A 54 4.39 12.75 -20.44
C SER A 54 4.94 12.02 -21.69
N ILE A 55 6.23 12.17 -21.99
CA ILE A 55 6.92 11.52 -23.11
C ILE A 55 7.19 10.04 -22.78
N ALA A 56 7.63 9.75 -21.57
CA ALA A 56 7.84 8.40 -21.06
C ALA A 56 6.53 7.59 -21.04
N ARG A 57 5.40 8.21 -20.67
CA ARG A 57 4.07 7.60 -20.79
C ARG A 57 3.70 7.24 -22.24
N ARG A 58 4.06 8.10 -23.21
CA ARG A 58 3.84 7.82 -24.64
C ARG A 58 4.77 6.71 -25.14
N LEU A 59 6.02 6.66 -24.68
CA LEU A 59 6.97 5.57 -24.96
C LEU A 59 6.45 4.22 -24.43
N GLY A 60 5.95 4.19 -23.19
CA GLY A 60 5.31 3.00 -22.61
C GLY A 60 4.06 2.55 -23.38
N ALA A 61 3.25 3.50 -23.85
CA ALA A 61 2.11 3.21 -24.72
C ALA A 61 2.54 2.64 -26.09
N LEU A 62 3.64 3.14 -26.66
CA LEU A 62 4.21 2.62 -27.92
C LEU A 62 4.71 1.18 -27.77
N GLY A 63 5.34 0.84 -26.63
CA GLY A 63 5.77 -0.53 -26.30
C GLY A 63 4.58 -1.50 -26.16
N ALA A 64 3.51 -1.03 -25.50
CA ALA A 64 2.26 -1.78 -25.36
C ALA A 64 1.59 -2.10 -26.72
N LEU A 65 1.65 -1.14 -27.66
CA LEU A 65 1.08 -1.26 -29.01
C LEU A 65 1.90 -2.14 -29.97
N THR A 66 3.21 -2.22 -29.78
CA THR A 66 4.11 -2.88 -30.74
C THR A 66 4.40 -4.35 -30.43
N LYS A 67 4.24 -4.79 -29.17
CA LYS A 67 4.48 -6.19 -28.77
C LYS A 67 3.39 -6.82 -27.88
N GLY A 68 2.28 -6.11 -27.62
CA GLY A 68 1.22 -6.62 -26.73
C GLY A 68 1.62 -6.77 -25.25
N GLN A 69 2.85 -6.36 -24.89
CA GLN A 69 3.38 -6.33 -23.53
C GLN A 69 3.90 -4.93 -23.22
N ARG A 70 3.43 -4.36 -22.10
CA ARG A 70 3.89 -3.06 -21.57
C ARG A 70 5.35 -3.09 -21.07
N ASP A 71 5.92 -4.28 -20.89
CA ASP A 71 7.18 -4.49 -20.16
C ASP A 71 8.44 -4.13 -20.96
N THR A 72 8.35 -3.88 -22.26
CA THR A 72 9.53 -3.58 -23.08
C THR A 72 9.94 -2.10 -23.09
N GLY A 73 9.11 -1.19 -22.54
CA GLY A 73 9.41 0.25 -22.48
C GLY A 73 9.62 0.81 -21.07
N SER A 74 9.37 0.02 -20.03
CA SER A 74 9.32 0.48 -18.62
C SER A 74 10.38 -0.17 -17.73
N GLN A 75 11.50 -0.65 -18.27
CA GLN A 75 12.64 -1.14 -17.48
C GLN A 75 13.18 -0.04 -16.54
N GLY A 76 12.56 0.12 -15.38
CA GLY A 76 12.98 1.02 -14.30
C GLY A 76 12.88 2.51 -14.57
N LEU A 77 12.37 2.96 -15.73
CA LEU A 77 12.35 4.38 -16.10
C LEU A 77 11.17 5.17 -15.51
N MET A 78 10.17 4.51 -14.93
CA MET A 78 8.94 5.17 -14.43
C MET A 78 8.40 4.49 -13.17
N SER A 79 7.94 5.30 -12.22
CA SER A 79 7.07 4.89 -11.10
C SER A 79 5.78 5.70 -11.17
N GLU A 80 4.62 5.22 -10.72
CA GLU A 80 3.39 6.05 -10.75
C GLU A 80 3.42 7.26 -9.79
N ARG A 81 4.51 7.46 -9.01
CA ARG A 81 4.85 8.79 -8.43
C ARG A 81 4.97 9.89 -9.49
N ASP A 82 5.20 9.50 -10.73
CA ASP A 82 5.30 10.36 -11.89
C ASP A 82 3.91 10.70 -12.51
N ASN A 83 2.82 10.10 -12.02
CA ASN A 83 1.45 10.37 -12.46
C ASN A 83 0.83 11.56 -11.69
N LEU A 84 1.30 12.76 -12.01
CA LEU A 84 0.90 13.99 -11.31
C LEU A 84 -0.60 14.34 -11.50
N GLU A 85 -1.26 13.83 -12.55
CA GLU A 85 -2.64 14.19 -12.94
C GLU A 85 -3.75 13.33 -12.30
N GLY A 86 -3.40 12.42 -11.39
CA GLY A 86 -4.35 11.57 -10.68
C GLY A 86 -5.12 12.25 -9.54
N GLU A 87 -5.94 11.48 -8.84
CA GLU A 87 -6.73 11.94 -7.68
C GLU A 87 -5.84 12.49 -6.55
N TYR A 88 -4.67 11.88 -6.32
CA TYR A 88 -3.68 12.35 -5.35
C TYR A 88 -3.09 13.72 -5.72
N GLY A 89 -2.89 13.99 -7.01
CA GLY A 89 -2.45 15.30 -7.49
C GLY A 89 -3.51 16.38 -7.27
N THR A 90 -4.79 16.02 -7.44
CA THR A 90 -5.90 16.91 -7.13
C THR A 90 -5.98 17.19 -5.62
N ALA A 91 -5.86 16.16 -4.79
CA ALA A 91 -5.84 16.28 -3.34
C ALA A 91 -4.68 17.16 -2.85
N ALA A 92 -3.47 16.98 -3.40
CA ALA A 92 -2.29 17.77 -3.06
C ALA A 92 -2.47 19.27 -3.38
N ILE A 93 -3.05 19.61 -4.54
CA ILE A 93 -3.35 21.02 -4.90
C ILE A 93 -4.39 21.60 -3.95
N ASN A 94 -5.45 20.85 -3.66
CA ASN A 94 -6.50 21.31 -2.74
C ASN A 94 -5.92 21.60 -1.35
N GLN A 95 -5.00 20.74 -0.88
CA GLN A 95 -4.32 20.93 0.40
C GLN A 95 -3.48 22.22 0.42
N ILE A 96 -2.72 22.51 -0.65
CA ILE A 96 -1.97 23.79 -0.77
C ILE A 96 -2.91 24.99 -0.66
N ILE A 97 -4.04 24.96 -1.37
CA ILE A 97 -4.99 26.08 -1.39
C ILE A 97 -5.64 26.28 -0.01
N LEU A 98 -6.00 25.20 0.67
CA LEU A 98 -6.58 25.25 2.01
C LEU A 98 -5.58 25.79 3.03
N GLU A 99 -4.33 25.38 2.97
CA GLU A 99 -3.26 25.88 3.87
C GLU A 99 -3.00 27.37 3.65
N LEU A 100 -2.95 27.83 2.40
CA LEU A 100 -2.82 29.25 2.09
C LEU A 100 -4.00 30.09 2.63
N HIS A 101 -5.21 29.54 2.60
CA HIS A 101 -6.40 30.24 3.06
C HIS A 101 -6.47 30.39 4.58
N ILE A 102 -6.02 29.40 5.35
CA ILE A 102 -5.95 29.48 6.82
C ILE A 102 -4.82 30.40 7.33
N GLY A 103 -4.06 31.03 6.43
CA GLY A 103 -3.03 32.01 6.74
C GLY A 103 -1.60 31.47 6.74
N SER A 104 -1.39 30.21 6.36
CA SER A 104 -0.03 29.65 6.22
C SER A 104 0.62 30.15 4.93
N SER A 105 1.95 30.23 4.92
CA SER A 105 2.73 30.45 3.69
C SER A 105 3.17 29.12 3.09
N VAL A 106 2.91 28.90 1.80
CA VAL A 106 3.41 27.72 1.06
C VAL A 106 4.44 28.19 0.05
N ALA A 107 5.64 27.59 0.04
CA ALA A 107 6.76 28.04 -0.79
C ALA A 107 7.12 29.53 -0.62
N GLY A 108 6.88 30.10 0.57
CA GLY A 108 7.06 31.53 0.85
C GLY A 108 6.04 32.45 0.17
N LEU A 109 4.95 31.90 -0.38
CA LEU A 109 3.85 32.66 -0.96
C LEU A 109 2.68 32.73 0.02
N THR A 110 2.11 33.92 0.15
CA THR A 110 0.77 34.11 0.75
C THR A 110 -0.33 33.79 -0.26
N MET A 111 -1.58 33.63 0.21
CA MET A 111 -2.73 33.40 -0.67
C MET A 111 -2.86 34.45 -1.78
N ALA A 112 -2.72 35.72 -1.43
CA ALA A 112 -2.81 36.83 -2.39
C ALA A 112 -1.67 36.78 -3.44
N GLU A 113 -0.47 36.39 -3.02
CA GLU A 113 0.66 36.24 -3.94
C GLU A 113 0.52 35.02 -4.84
N PHE A 114 -0.03 33.93 -4.31
CA PHE A 114 -0.33 32.71 -5.06
C PHE A 114 -1.34 32.98 -6.17
N GLU A 115 -2.47 33.62 -5.85
CA GLU A 115 -3.50 34.03 -6.82
C GLU A 115 -2.91 34.95 -7.91
N ARG A 116 -2.16 35.97 -7.49
CA ARG A 116 -1.53 36.94 -8.41
C ARG A 116 -0.50 36.28 -9.33
N LYS A 117 0.41 35.47 -8.78
CA LYS A 117 1.51 34.84 -9.54
C LYS A 117 1.00 33.76 -10.50
N LEU A 118 -0.02 32.99 -10.11
CA LEU A 118 -0.59 31.92 -10.95
C LEU A 118 -1.76 32.39 -11.82
N GLY A 119 -2.26 33.61 -11.62
CA GLY A 119 -3.42 34.16 -12.34
C GLY A 119 -4.69 33.38 -12.05
N LEU A 120 -4.92 33.04 -10.78
CA LEU A 120 -6.08 32.29 -10.29
C LEU A 120 -6.96 33.20 -9.42
N ARG A 121 -8.24 32.87 -9.31
CA ARG A 121 -9.18 33.53 -8.41
C ARG A 121 -9.89 32.48 -7.57
N LEU A 122 -9.40 32.28 -6.36
CA LEU A 122 -9.80 31.23 -5.43
C LEU A 122 -10.69 31.79 -4.31
N THR A 123 -10.58 33.10 -4.05
CA THR A 123 -11.39 33.83 -3.07
C THR A 123 -12.44 34.75 -3.70
N ASP A 124 -13.58 34.89 -3.01
CA ASP A 124 -14.61 35.88 -3.33
C ASP A 124 -14.28 37.28 -2.75
N LYS A 125 -15.20 38.24 -2.89
CA LYS A 125 -14.99 39.61 -2.41
C LYS A 125 -15.03 39.71 -0.87
N GLU A 126 -15.62 38.72 -0.20
CA GLU A 126 -15.69 38.62 1.26
C GLU A 126 -14.50 37.82 1.84
N GLY A 127 -13.64 37.25 0.99
CA GLY A 127 -12.46 36.50 1.37
C GLY A 127 -12.70 35.00 1.57
N ASN A 128 -13.89 34.47 1.26
CA ASN A 128 -14.18 33.04 1.39
C ASN A 128 -13.68 32.25 0.18
N LEU A 129 -13.31 30.98 0.42
CA LEU A 129 -12.90 30.06 -0.64
C LEU A 129 -14.08 29.62 -1.51
N THR A 130 -13.93 29.78 -2.82
CA THR A 130 -14.85 29.19 -3.80
C THR A 130 -14.32 27.83 -4.25
N ARG A 131 -14.83 26.73 -3.67
CA ARG A 131 -14.35 25.36 -4.03
C ARG A 131 -14.47 25.05 -5.54
N ASN A 132 -15.46 25.61 -6.22
CA ASN A 132 -15.65 25.42 -7.66
C ASN A 132 -14.61 26.13 -8.54
N SER A 133 -13.78 27.02 -7.96
CA SER A 133 -12.72 27.71 -8.69
C SER A 133 -11.34 27.06 -8.54
N PHE A 134 -11.26 25.92 -7.86
CA PHE A 134 -10.00 25.19 -7.69
C PHE A 134 -9.54 24.65 -9.05
N PRO A 135 -8.29 24.90 -9.46
CA PRO A 135 -7.81 24.53 -10.78
C PRO A 135 -7.62 23.01 -10.88
N PRO A 136 -8.00 22.36 -11.99
CA PRO A 136 -7.56 21.00 -12.27
C PRO A 136 -6.03 20.96 -12.38
N VAL A 137 -5.43 19.79 -12.07
CA VAL A 137 -3.97 19.60 -12.04
C VAL A 137 -3.27 20.15 -13.29
N ARG A 138 -3.82 19.85 -14.48
CA ARG A 138 -3.28 20.34 -15.76
C ARG A 138 -3.16 21.85 -15.82
N GLN A 139 -4.17 22.55 -15.31
CA GLN A 139 -4.19 24.01 -15.30
C GLN A 139 -3.15 24.54 -14.31
N PHE A 140 -3.12 24.01 -13.08
CA PHE A 140 -2.12 24.38 -12.07
C PHE A 140 -0.69 24.23 -12.59
N LEU A 141 -0.36 23.05 -13.12
CA LEU A 141 0.97 22.79 -13.67
C LEU A 141 1.30 23.67 -14.88
N ASN A 142 0.31 24.08 -15.68
CA ASN A 142 0.53 25.03 -16.79
C ASN A 142 0.83 26.44 -16.27
N ARG A 143 0.14 26.87 -15.20
CA ARG A 143 0.40 28.18 -14.55
C ARG A 143 1.75 28.21 -13.86
N LEU A 144 2.16 27.10 -13.26
CA LEU A 144 3.46 26.94 -12.62
C LEU A 144 4.63 27.20 -13.59
N LEU A 145 4.50 26.86 -14.88
CA LEU A 145 5.51 27.12 -15.91
C LEU A 145 5.74 28.61 -16.20
N ALA A 146 4.79 29.48 -15.82
CA ALA A 146 4.89 30.92 -16.01
C ALA A 146 5.64 31.62 -14.85
N LEU A 147 5.98 30.89 -13.78
CA LEU A 147 6.71 31.43 -12.64
C LEU A 147 8.22 31.55 -12.93
N LYS A 148 8.89 32.41 -12.17
CA LYS A 148 10.36 32.45 -12.14
C LYS A 148 10.90 31.13 -11.59
N VAL A 149 12.07 30.70 -12.05
CA VAL A 149 12.68 29.40 -11.73
C VAL A 149 12.72 29.09 -10.22
N ALA A 150 13.05 30.08 -9.39
CA ALA A 150 13.09 29.89 -7.93
C ALA A 150 11.70 29.60 -7.34
N ASP A 151 10.70 30.43 -7.70
CA ASP A 151 9.30 30.26 -7.25
C ASP A 151 8.70 28.96 -7.80
N GLN A 152 9.01 28.63 -9.05
CA GLN A 152 8.59 27.40 -9.71
C GLN A 152 9.10 26.17 -8.97
N ASN A 153 10.40 26.12 -8.67
CA ASN A 153 11.00 24.98 -7.98
C ASN A 153 10.45 24.83 -6.56
N ALA A 154 10.37 25.94 -5.81
CA ALA A 154 9.85 25.92 -4.44
C ALA A 154 8.39 25.44 -4.38
N LEU A 155 7.52 25.97 -5.25
CA LEU A 155 6.11 25.57 -5.27
C LEU A 155 5.91 24.14 -5.80
N PHE A 156 6.75 23.69 -6.75
CA PHE A 156 6.68 22.32 -7.24
C PHE A 156 7.13 21.31 -6.19
N ASP A 157 8.16 21.64 -5.40
CA ASP A 157 8.64 20.78 -4.31
C ASP A 157 7.55 20.61 -3.24
N GLU A 158 6.87 21.69 -2.83
CA GLU A 158 5.73 21.63 -1.90
C GLU A 158 4.55 20.79 -2.44
N PHE A 159 4.31 20.85 -3.75
CA PHE A 159 3.31 20.01 -4.42
C PHE A 159 3.72 18.53 -4.43
N GLN A 160 4.98 18.22 -4.74
CA GLN A 160 5.49 16.85 -4.74
C GLN A 160 5.46 16.22 -3.34
N ASP A 161 5.85 16.96 -2.30
CA ASP A 161 5.82 16.45 -0.92
C ASP A 161 4.39 16.08 -0.49
N ARG A 162 3.40 16.90 -0.82
CA ARG A 162 1.98 16.60 -0.52
C ARG A 162 1.44 15.46 -1.36
N LEU A 163 1.84 15.38 -2.64
CA LEU A 163 1.49 14.24 -3.49
C LEU A 163 2.00 12.94 -2.87
N ASP A 164 3.26 12.90 -2.43
CA ASP A 164 3.86 11.74 -1.77
C ASP A 164 3.13 11.41 -0.46
N GLU A 165 2.74 12.41 0.35
CA GLU A 165 1.94 12.22 1.56
C GLU A 165 0.57 11.59 1.26
N GLN A 166 -0.14 12.07 0.23
CA GLN A 166 -1.44 11.52 -0.19
C GLN A 166 -1.31 10.09 -0.70
N VAL A 167 -0.26 9.80 -1.47
CA VAL A 167 0.05 8.45 -1.95
C VAL A 167 0.36 7.52 -0.78
N GLN A 168 1.20 7.95 0.16
CA GLN A 168 1.54 7.15 1.34
C GLN A 168 0.33 6.90 2.23
N ALA A 169 -0.52 7.91 2.45
CA ALA A 169 -1.76 7.75 3.21
C ALA A 169 -2.72 6.76 2.54
N ALA A 170 -2.81 6.78 1.21
CA ALA A 170 -3.62 5.83 0.46
C ALA A 170 -3.02 4.41 0.48
N ILE A 171 -1.69 4.27 0.51
CA ILE A 171 -1.00 2.99 0.70
C ILE A 171 -1.30 2.44 2.10
N ASP A 172 -1.16 3.27 3.13
CA ASP A 172 -1.40 2.91 4.53
C ASP A 172 -2.88 2.54 4.77
N ALA A 173 -3.80 3.21 4.06
CA ALA A 173 -5.24 2.90 4.10
C ALA A 173 -5.63 1.70 3.23
N GLY A 174 -4.71 1.16 2.42
CA GLY A 174 -4.98 0.05 1.49
C GLY A 174 -5.88 0.41 0.30
N VAL A 175 -6.10 1.70 0.02
CA VAL A 175 -7.00 2.19 -1.05
C VAL A 175 -6.21 2.66 -2.29
N TYR A 176 -4.87 2.77 -2.19
CA TYR A 176 -4.04 3.18 -3.33
C TYR A 176 -4.19 2.20 -4.51
N ASN A 177 -4.61 2.70 -5.67
CA ASN A 177 -4.89 1.91 -6.88
C ASN A 177 -3.90 2.29 -7.99
N GLN A 178 -2.92 1.43 -8.21
CA GLN A 178 -1.94 1.50 -9.30
C GLN A 178 -2.21 0.29 -10.18
N GLY A 179 -2.46 0.51 -11.48
CA GLY A 179 -3.09 -0.43 -12.43
C GLY A 179 -2.77 -1.92 -12.30
N VAL A 180 -2.07 -2.50 -13.28
CA VAL A 180 -1.59 -3.90 -13.19
C VAL A 180 -0.15 -3.85 -12.71
N GLU A 181 0.10 -4.29 -11.48
CA GLU A 181 1.44 -4.30 -10.86
C GLU A 181 2.10 -5.66 -11.00
N GLU A 182 3.41 -5.71 -11.25
CA GLU A 182 4.18 -6.95 -11.08
C GLU A 182 4.48 -7.15 -9.59
N TYR A 183 4.02 -8.26 -9.02
CA TYR A 183 4.29 -8.59 -7.63
C TYR A 183 5.73 -9.11 -7.50
N ARG A 184 6.59 -8.35 -6.81
CA ARG A 184 7.99 -8.70 -6.60
C ARG A 184 8.18 -9.36 -5.24
N ALA A 185 8.88 -10.49 -5.23
CA ALA A 185 9.38 -11.16 -4.03
C ALA A 185 10.69 -11.87 -4.37
N ASP A 186 11.49 -12.24 -3.37
CA ASP A 186 12.71 -13.01 -3.58
C ASP A 186 12.42 -14.43 -4.08
N ARG A 187 11.30 -15.01 -3.63
CA ARG A 187 10.83 -16.33 -4.07
C ARG A 187 9.32 -16.39 -3.98
N ILE A 188 8.66 -16.99 -4.98
CA ILE A 188 7.22 -17.22 -4.97
C ILE A 188 6.97 -18.69 -5.28
N GLU A 189 6.26 -19.37 -4.39
CA GLU A 189 5.91 -20.79 -4.55
C GLU A 189 4.39 -20.95 -4.57
N VAL A 190 3.92 -21.95 -5.31
CA VAL A 190 2.50 -22.32 -5.36
C VAL A 190 2.18 -23.16 -4.12
N VAL A 191 1.27 -22.66 -3.27
CA VAL A 191 0.82 -23.39 -2.07
C VAL A 191 -0.28 -24.39 -2.43
N SER A 192 -1.25 -23.94 -3.23
CA SER A 192 -2.31 -24.79 -3.75
C SER A 192 -2.43 -24.63 -5.26
N PRO A 193 -2.70 -25.72 -6.00
CA PRO A 193 -2.90 -25.63 -7.45
C PRO A 193 -4.09 -24.71 -7.78
N PRO A 194 -4.09 -24.09 -8.98
CA PRO A 194 -5.23 -23.31 -9.46
C PRO A 194 -6.53 -24.10 -9.40
N ARG A 195 -7.57 -23.48 -8.85
CA ARG A 195 -8.91 -24.06 -8.70
C ARG A 195 -9.92 -23.21 -9.42
N THR A 196 -10.64 -23.74 -10.40
CA THR A 196 -11.72 -23.03 -11.08
C THR A 196 -12.85 -22.72 -10.12
N VAL A 197 -13.27 -21.44 -10.09
CA VAL A 197 -14.28 -20.91 -9.16
C VAL A 197 -15.50 -20.37 -9.90
N TYR A 198 -15.36 -20.00 -11.17
CA TYR A 198 -16.47 -19.54 -12.00
C TYR A 198 -16.15 -19.86 -13.48
N VAL A 199 -17.19 -20.14 -14.26
CA VAL A 199 -17.09 -20.35 -15.71
C VAL A 199 -18.11 -19.44 -16.39
N GLU A 200 -17.65 -18.57 -17.28
CA GLU A 200 -18.52 -17.65 -17.99
C GLU A 200 -19.47 -18.42 -18.94
N PRO A 201 -20.80 -18.26 -18.85
CA PRO A 201 -21.75 -19.06 -19.63
C PRO A 201 -21.57 -18.95 -21.15
N SER A 202 -21.24 -17.75 -21.64
CA SER A 202 -21.13 -17.37 -23.05
C SER A 202 -19.80 -17.80 -23.68
N SER A 203 -18.69 -17.43 -23.06
CA SER A 203 -17.34 -17.64 -23.60
C SER A 203 -16.70 -18.97 -23.15
N LYS A 204 -17.27 -19.61 -22.12
CA LYS A 204 -16.66 -20.73 -21.38
C LYS A 204 -15.30 -20.40 -20.76
N ALA A 205 -14.90 -19.13 -20.72
CA ALA A 205 -13.68 -18.73 -20.09
C ALA A 205 -13.78 -18.93 -18.57
N GLU A 206 -12.68 -19.39 -17.98
CA GLU A 206 -12.62 -19.74 -16.57
C GLU A 206 -12.06 -18.58 -15.74
N THR A 207 -12.65 -18.40 -14.57
CA THR A 207 -12.07 -17.67 -13.45
C THR A 207 -11.62 -18.71 -12.43
N TYR A 208 -10.40 -18.60 -11.94
CA TYR A 208 -9.82 -19.55 -10.99
C TYR A 208 -9.13 -18.83 -9.84
N TYR A 209 -9.11 -19.50 -8.69
CA TYR A 209 -8.38 -19.08 -7.51
C TYR A 209 -7.01 -19.77 -7.46
N VAL A 210 -5.98 -19.05 -7.01
CA VAL A 210 -4.65 -19.61 -6.73
C VAL A 210 -4.12 -19.05 -5.42
N HIS A 211 -3.57 -19.94 -4.59
CA HIS A 211 -2.87 -19.61 -3.35
C HIS A 211 -1.37 -19.74 -3.58
N LEU A 212 -0.67 -18.62 -3.48
CA LEU A 212 0.78 -18.54 -3.60
C LEU A 212 1.38 -18.08 -2.27
N ARG A 213 2.65 -18.41 -2.02
CA ARG A 213 3.42 -17.87 -0.91
C ARG A 213 4.61 -17.10 -1.44
N ALA A 214 4.68 -15.83 -1.07
CA ALA A 214 5.77 -14.94 -1.43
C ALA A 214 6.73 -14.74 -0.26
N TRP A 215 8.00 -15.02 -0.50
CA TRP A 215 9.09 -14.87 0.43
C TRP A 215 9.85 -13.58 0.16
N HIS A 216 10.00 -12.76 1.19
CA HIS A 216 10.76 -11.52 1.14
C HIS A 216 11.94 -11.60 2.10
N ARG A 217 13.13 -11.21 1.62
CA ARG A 217 14.32 -11.05 2.43
C ARG A 217 14.18 -9.78 3.26
N ARG A 218 14.25 -9.94 4.58
CA ARG A 218 14.27 -8.82 5.51
C ARG A 218 15.70 -8.32 5.69
N THR A 219 15.99 -7.15 5.11
CA THR A 219 17.24 -6.43 5.40
C THR A 219 17.04 -5.51 6.59
N PRO A 220 17.78 -5.69 7.70
CA PRO A 220 17.63 -4.82 8.86
C PRO A 220 18.14 -3.42 8.53
N ARG A 221 17.45 -2.41 9.07
CA ARG A 221 17.98 -1.04 9.07
C ARG A 221 19.27 -1.01 9.90
N SER A 222 20.28 -0.30 9.38
CA SER A 222 21.52 -0.04 10.12
C SER A 222 21.23 0.83 11.34
N PHE A 223 21.70 0.42 12.51
CA PHE A 223 21.56 1.18 13.75
C PHE A 223 22.15 2.59 13.59
N HIS A 224 23.39 2.72 13.10
CA HIS A 224 24.04 4.03 12.93
C HIS A 224 23.30 4.91 11.92
N ALA A 225 22.80 4.33 10.82
CA ALA A 225 22.03 5.11 9.85
C ALA A 225 20.75 5.68 10.48
N VAL A 226 20.05 4.89 11.30
CA VAL A 226 18.86 5.34 12.03
C VAL A 226 19.24 6.36 13.09
N ALA A 227 20.25 6.10 13.92
CA ALA A 227 20.74 6.99 14.97
C ALA A 227 21.17 8.37 14.44
N ASP A 228 21.84 8.41 13.27
CA ASP A 228 22.24 9.63 12.59
C ASP A 228 21.07 10.35 11.89
N GLY A 229 19.86 9.79 11.96
CA GLY A 229 18.67 10.31 11.29
C GLY A 229 18.65 10.10 9.78
N ARG A 230 19.57 9.30 9.23
CA ARG A 230 19.69 9.01 7.79
C ARG A 230 18.75 7.86 7.41
N MET A 231 17.47 8.18 7.26
CA MET A 231 16.46 7.20 6.85
C MET A 231 15.77 7.60 5.54
N GLY A 232 15.96 6.80 4.49
CA GLY A 232 15.20 6.94 3.24
C GLY A 232 15.29 8.32 2.57
N GLY A 233 16.46 8.97 2.63
CA GLY A 233 16.70 10.25 1.96
C GLY A 233 16.19 11.51 2.70
N LYS A 234 15.47 11.38 3.82
CA LYS A 234 15.06 12.53 4.67
C LYS A 234 15.75 12.45 6.03
N LYS A 235 16.32 13.57 6.50
CA LYS A 235 16.92 13.66 7.84
C LYS A 235 15.81 13.76 8.87
N ARG A 236 15.73 12.78 9.78
CA ARG A 236 14.80 12.81 10.92
C ARG A 236 15.58 12.93 12.21
N GLU A 237 15.12 13.77 13.12
CA GLU A 237 15.77 13.91 14.42
C GLU A 237 15.40 12.73 15.31
N VAL A 238 16.41 11.93 15.66
CA VAL A 238 16.28 10.86 16.66
C VAL A 238 16.58 11.46 18.03
N THR A 239 15.61 11.34 18.93
CA THR A 239 15.60 11.94 20.27
C THR A 239 16.03 10.97 21.37
N GLY A 240 16.03 9.67 21.08
CA GLY A 240 16.47 8.64 22.04
C GLY A 240 16.17 7.22 21.56
N PHE A 241 16.36 6.26 22.46
CA PHE A 241 16.12 4.84 22.21
C PHE A 241 15.32 4.23 23.35
N VAL A 242 14.44 3.29 23.01
CA VAL A 242 13.58 2.61 23.97
C VAL A 242 13.49 1.11 23.68
N ARG A 243 13.26 0.33 24.74
CA ARG A 243 12.86 -1.07 24.67
C ARG A 243 11.41 -1.20 25.10
N GLU A 244 10.58 -1.83 24.28
CA GLU A 244 9.23 -2.21 24.66
C GLU A 244 9.27 -3.38 25.66
N ILE A 245 8.60 -3.24 26.80
CA ILE A 245 8.65 -4.23 27.88
C ILE A 245 7.93 -5.53 27.49
N ALA A 246 6.82 -5.42 26.76
CA ALA A 246 5.98 -6.56 26.40
C ALA A 246 6.66 -7.52 25.40
N THR A 247 7.37 -6.96 24.42
CA THR A 247 7.96 -7.72 23.30
C THR A 247 9.47 -7.85 23.39
N GLY A 248 10.12 -7.02 24.21
CA GLY A 248 11.57 -6.86 24.23
C GLY A 248 12.13 -6.11 23.01
N ALA A 249 11.29 -5.64 22.09
CA ALA A 249 11.73 -5.00 20.86
C ALA A 249 12.36 -3.63 21.12
N VAL A 250 13.41 -3.32 20.36
CA VAL A 250 14.18 -2.07 20.47
C VAL A 250 13.82 -1.11 19.34
N PHE A 251 13.67 0.15 19.71
CA PHE A 251 13.27 1.23 18.82
C PHE A 251 14.11 2.49 19.05
N ALA A 252 14.46 3.16 17.95
CA ALA A 252 14.84 4.57 17.94
C ALA A 252 13.57 5.43 17.95
N VAL A 253 13.59 6.50 18.74
CA VAL A 253 12.49 7.45 18.87
C VAL A 253 12.78 8.66 18.01
N ALA A 254 12.08 8.81 16.90
CA ALA A 254 12.18 9.99 16.03
C ALA A 254 11.00 10.94 16.21
N THR A 255 11.22 12.22 15.90
CA THR A 255 10.16 13.22 15.87
C THR A 255 9.11 12.91 14.81
N ALA A 256 7.85 13.16 15.14
CA ALA A 256 6.71 13.03 14.25
C ALA A 256 5.78 14.24 14.38
N ARG A 257 5.01 14.54 13.33
CA ARG A 257 3.97 15.58 13.39
C ARG A 257 2.84 15.11 14.32
N ALA A 258 2.26 16.05 15.07
CA ALA A 258 1.10 15.76 15.91
C ALA A 258 -0.10 15.34 15.07
N ARG A 259 -0.95 14.46 15.63
CA ARG A 259 -2.17 13.98 14.98
C ARG A 259 -3.39 14.54 15.69
N THR A 260 -4.34 15.08 14.94
CA THR A 260 -5.66 15.44 15.47
C THR A 260 -6.55 14.21 15.49
N ASP A 261 -7.19 13.92 16.63
CA ASP A 261 -8.16 12.83 16.71
C ASP A 261 -9.56 13.25 16.22
N ASP A 262 -10.48 12.29 16.16
CA ASP A 262 -11.86 12.51 15.69
C ASP A 262 -12.65 13.47 16.61
N ALA A 263 -12.15 13.73 17.82
CA ALA A 263 -12.71 14.68 18.78
C ALA A 263 -12.08 16.09 18.67
N GLY A 264 -11.17 16.30 17.70
CA GLY A 264 -10.49 17.57 17.47
C GLY A 264 -9.31 17.84 18.43
N SER A 265 -8.91 16.87 19.24
CA SER A 265 -7.79 17.00 20.18
C SER A 265 -6.47 16.70 19.48
N VAL A 266 -5.46 17.55 19.72
CA VAL A 266 -4.11 17.38 19.15
C VAL A 266 -3.30 16.44 20.04
N ILE A 267 -2.95 15.27 19.51
CA ILE A 267 -2.15 14.25 20.18
C ILE A 267 -0.70 14.36 19.69
N ALA A 268 0.22 14.62 20.62
CA ALA A 268 1.65 14.54 20.34
C ALA A 268 2.07 13.09 20.08
N GLN A 269 2.68 12.84 18.92
CA GLN A 269 3.13 11.52 18.52
C GLN A 269 4.64 11.51 18.29
N VAL A 270 5.21 10.34 18.52
CA VAL A 270 6.57 9.99 18.14
C VAL A 270 6.54 8.86 17.13
N ARG A 271 7.66 8.66 16.45
CA ARG A 271 7.83 7.55 15.54
C ARG A 271 8.85 6.58 16.12
N LEU A 272 8.43 5.35 16.35
CA LEU A 272 9.28 4.26 16.79
C LEU A 272 9.82 3.53 15.57
N ILE A 273 11.13 3.54 15.38
CA ILE A 273 11.81 2.83 14.29
C ILE A 273 12.62 1.69 14.87
N GLY A 274 12.30 0.46 14.50
CA GLY A 274 13.08 -0.73 14.82
C GLY A 274 13.90 -1.23 13.61
N PRO A 275 14.62 -2.36 13.76
CA PRO A 275 15.39 -2.97 12.67
C PRO A 275 14.53 -3.30 11.44
N TYR A 276 13.29 -3.75 11.65
CA TYR A 276 12.38 -4.22 10.59
C TYR A 276 10.98 -3.61 10.62
N SER A 277 10.69 -2.72 11.58
CA SER A 277 9.36 -2.16 11.79
C SER A 277 9.44 -0.67 12.03
N GLU A 278 8.37 0.04 11.72
CA GLU A 278 8.22 1.47 11.99
C GLU A 278 6.74 1.70 12.32
N ARG A 279 6.46 2.40 13.42
CA ARG A 279 5.09 2.74 13.82
C ARG A 279 5.05 4.07 14.54
N PHE A 280 3.87 4.67 14.59
CA PHE A 280 3.64 5.82 15.45
C PHE A 280 3.22 5.36 16.84
N GLU A 281 3.61 6.14 17.84
CA GLU A 281 3.27 5.92 19.24
C GLU A 281 2.93 7.27 19.87
N GLU A 282 2.06 7.30 20.87
CA GLU A 282 1.78 8.55 21.58
C GLU A 282 2.97 8.92 22.47
N ALA A 283 3.39 10.19 22.42
CA ALA A 283 4.58 10.64 23.14
C ALA A 283 4.49 10.38 24.66
N ARG A 284 3.28 10.45 25.23
CA ARG A 284 3.02 10.17 26.65
C ARG A 284 3.30 8.72 27.05
N ASN A 285 3.19 7.77 26.12
CA ASN A 285 3.40 6.35 26.41
C ASN A 285 4.88 6.03 26.64
N LEU A 286 5.80 6.80 26.03
CA LEU A 286 7.24 6.63 26.24
C LEU A 286 7.67 6.84 27.69
N SER A 287 6.96 7.68 28.44
CA SER A 287 7.22 7.93 29.86
C SER A 287 6.65 6.84 30.77
N SER A 288 5.85 5.91 30.25
CA SER A 288 5.28 4.81 31.02
C SER A 288 6.30 3.70 31.19
N ALA A 289 6.86 3.58 32.40
CA ALA A 289 7.80 2.50 32.76
C ALA A 289 7.20 1.08 32.62
N LYS A 290 5.86 0.95 32.49
CA LYS A 290 5.19 -0.33 32.20
C LYS A 290 5.23 -0.70 30.72
N ALA A 291 5.34 0.29 29.83
CA ALA A 291 5.33 0.09 28.39
C ALA A 291 6.74 0.11 27.79
N PHE A 292 7.57 1.06 28.22
CA PHE A 292 8.91 1.27 27.65
C PHE A 292 9.97 1.46 28.73
N ALA A 293 11.18 0.94 28.46
CA ALA A 293 12.40 1.28 29.16
C ALA A 293 13.28 2.15 28.25
N ILE A 294 13.79 3.26 28.77
CA ILE A 294 14.75 4.12 28.06
C ILE A 294 16.10 3.42 28.03
N LEU A 295 16.75 3.43 26.86
CA LEU A 295 18.06 2.81 26.65
C LEU A 295 19.12 3.88 26.37
N SER A 296 20.36 3.61 26.79
CA SER A 296 21.52 4.32 26.25
C SER A 296 21.77 3.93 24.79
N SER A 297 22.51 4.77 24.05
CA SER A 297 22.85 4.49 22.65
C SER A 297 23.60 3.15 22.49
N SER A 298 24.51 2.80 23.41
CA SER A 298 25.29 1.56 23.34
C SER A 298 24.46 0.31 23.66
N GLU A 299 23.55 0.41 24.63
CA GLU A 299 22.62 -0.69 24.95
C GLU A 299 21.64 -0.90 23.79
N ALA A 300 21.14 0.19 23.21
CA ALA A 300 20.25 0.15 22.05
C ALA A 300 20.94 -0.51 20.85
N GLU A 301 22.20 -0.18 20.55
CA GLU A 301 22.96 -0.80 19.46
C GLU A 301 23.10 -2.31 19.65
N THR A 302 23.49 -2.73 20.85
CA THR A 302 23.70 -4.15 21.17
C THR A 302 22.42 -4.94 20.96
N LEU A 303 21.32 -4.47 21.58
CA LEU A 303 20.02 -5.13 21.48
C LEU A 303 19.42 -5.05 20.07
N TRP A 304 19.68 -3.97 19.32
CA TRP A 304 19.26 -3.84 17.93
C TRP A 304 19.93 -4.88 17.04
N LEU A 305 21.24 -5.10 17.20
CA LEU A 305 21.99 -6.11 16.46
C LEU A 305 21.56 -7.53 16.85
N GLU A 306 21.28 -7.79 18.12
CA GLU A 306 20.73 -9.06 18.58
C GLU A 306 19.36 -9.34 17.97
N GLN A 307 18.45 -8.35 17.99
CA GLN A 307 17.12 -8.44 17.37
C GLN A 307 17.21 -8.65 15.86
N ALA A 308 18.17 -7.97 15.19
CA ALA A 308 18.44 -8.16 13.77
C ALA A 308 18.89 -9.59 13.46
N ARG A 309 19.80 -10.16 14.26
CA ARG A 309 20.30 -11.53 14.07
C ARG A 309 19.26 -12.61 14.41
N ALA A 310 18.40 -12.35 15.39
CA ALA A 310 17.37 -13.30 15.83
C ALA A 310 16.18 -13.40 14.85
N THR A 311 15.97 -12.40 14.01
CA THR A 311 14.86 -12.39 13.04
C THR A 311 15.19 -13.27 11.83
N LYS A 312 14.24 -14.10 11.40
CA LYS A 312 14.40 -14.93 10.19
C LYS A 312 14.71 -14.05 8.98
N GLU A 313 15.72 -14.45 8.20
CA GLU A 313 16.17 -13.72 7.01
C GLU A 313 15.08 -13.63 5.93
N LEU A 314 14.28 -14.69 5.79
CA LEU A 314 13.15 -14.76 4.86
C LEU A 314 11.83 -14.79 5.63
N GLN A 315 10.88 -13.96 5.20
CA GLN A 315 9.50 -14.02 5.68
C GLN A 315 8.55 -14.31 4.54
N GLY A 316 7.73 -15.33 4.72
CA GLY A 316 6.68 -15.71 3.78
C GLY A 316 5.37 -14.98 4.09
N TYR A 317 4.68 -14.56 3.04
CA TYR A 317 3.35 -13.95 3.05
C TYR A 317 2.45 -14.70 2.07
N ASP A 318 1.21 -14.96 2.49
CA ASP A 318 0.23 -15.61 1.64
C ASP A 318 -0.39 -14.62 0.65
N LEU A 319 -0.44 -15.05 -0.61
CA LEU A 319 -1.07 -14.33 -1.71
C LEU A 319 -2.23 -15.14 -2.24
N ASN A 320 -3.42 -14.56 -2.13
CA ASN A 320 -4.66 -15.14 -2.57
C ASN A 320 -5.11 -14.41 -3.83
N LEU A 321 -5.06 -15.06 -4.99
CA LEU A 321 -5.42 -14.41 -6.26
C LEU A 321 -6.65 -15.03 -6.90
N ILE A 322 -7.52 -14.18 -7.43
CA ILE A 322 -8.55 -14.57 -8.41
C ILE A 322 -8.05 -14.17 -9.79
N CYS A 323 -7.83 -15.15 -10.65
CA CYS A 323 -7.20 -15.05 -11.96
C CYS A 323 -8.18 -15.50 -13.07
N GLY A 324 -7.82 -15.23 -14.32
CA GLY A 324 -8.64 -15.58 -15.50
C GLY A 324 -9.55 -14.43 -15.94
N VAL A 325 -10.77 -14.73 -16.39
CA VAL A 325 -11.73 -13.68 -16.79
C VAL A 325 -12.35 -13.00 -15.56
N LEU A 326 -11.95 -11.75 -15.30
CA LEU A 326 -12.37 -11.02 -14.11
C LEU A 326 -13.58 -10.10 -14.32
N LEU A 327 -13.79 -9.60 -15.54
CA LEU A 327 -14.89 -8.66 -15.83
C LEU A 327 -16.28 -9.21 -15.46
N PRO A 328 -16.62 -10.48 -15.77
CA PRO A 328 -17.95 -11.02 -15.47
C PRO A 328 -18.25 -11.19 -13.96
N VAL A 329 -17.21 -11.16 -13.13
CA VAL A 329 -17.31 -11.37 -11.68
C VAL A 329 -16.82 -10.16 -10.89
N TRP A 330 -16.57 -9.03 -11.57
CA TRP A 330 -15.89 -7.87 -11.01
C TRP A 330 -16.64 -7.24 -9.84
N ASP A 331 -17.97 -7.30 -9.89
CA ASP A 331 -18.92 -6.85 -8.86
C ASP A 331 -18.90 -7.73 -7.59
N ARG A 332 -18.47 -8.99 -7.72
CA ARG A 332 -18.39 -9.96 -6.62
C ARG A 332 -17.06 -9.91 -5.87
N LEU A 333 -16.06 -9.24 -6.45
CA LEU A 333 -14.76 -8.99 -5.86
C LEU A 333 -14.79 -7.69 -5.03
N ASP A 334 -14.23 -7.70 -3.82
CA ASP A 334 -14.27 -6.54 -2.92
C ASP A 334 -13.81 -5.23 -3.57
N ALA A 335 -14.52 -4.13 -3.33
CA ALA A 335 -14.14 -2.81 -3.83
C ALA A 335 -12.69 -2.42 -3.44
N GLY A 336 -11.88 -1.99 -4.41
CA GLY A 336 -10.52 -1.45 -4.18
C GLY A 336 -9.33 -2.39 -4.44
N GLY A 337 -9.55 -3.66 -4.83
CA GLY A 337 -8.45 -4.60 -5.06
C GLY A 337 -7.66 -4.37 -6.36
N ARG A 338 -6.33 -4.36 -6.27
CA ARG A 338 -5.39 -4.27 -7.41
C ARG A 338 -5.29 -5.59 -8.17
N VAL A 339 -4.98 -5.51 -9.46
CA VAL A 339 -4.61 -6.67 -10.27
C VAL A 339 -3.10 -6.80 -10.29
N PHE A 340 -2.60 -7.96 -9.92
CA PHE A 340 -1.18 -8.27 -9.92
C PHE A 340 -0.85 -9.30 -11.00
N ARG A 341 0.31 -9.11 -11.64
CA ARG A 341 1.03 -10.18 -12.33
C ARG A 341 2.01 -10.80 -11.34
N VAL A 342 1.89 -12.09 -11.08
CA VAL A 342 2.78 -12.84 -10.20
C VAL A 342 3.47 -13.92 -11.04
N ILE A 343 4.78 -14.05 -10.88
CA ILE A 343 5.57 -15.10 -11.54
C ILE A 343 6.13 -16.00 -10.46
N ASP A 344 5.85 -17.30 -10.53
CA ASP A 344 6.38 -18.27 -9.57
C ASP A 344 7.82 -18.71 -9.92
N GLU A 345 8.40 -19.55 -9.06
CA GLU A 345 9.73 -20.12 -9.26
C GLU A 345 9.86 -21.04 -10.49
N THR A 346 8.75 -21.54 -11.03
CA THR A 346 8.72 -22.37 -12.24
C THR A 346 8.63 -21.53 -13.52
N GLY A 347 8.37 -20.22 -13.39
CA GLY A 347 8.13 -19.30 -14.50
C GLY A 347 6.66 -19.22 -14.93
N ALA A 348 5.75 -19.89 -14.21
CA ALA A 348 4.31 -19.78 -14.44
C ALA A 348 3.83 -18.37 -14.05
N GLN A 349 2.97 -17.79 -14.90
CA GLN A 349 2.44 -16.44 -14.71
C GLN A 349 0.98 -16.49 -14.28
N TYR A 350 0.67 -15.74 -13.23
CA TYR A 350 -0.66 -15.54 -12.70
C TYR A 350 -1.04 -14.08 -12.85
N LEU A 351 -2.13 -13.79 -13.54
CA LEU A 351 -2.67 -12.45 -13.66
C LEU A 351 -4.03 -12.41 -12.98
N GLY A 352 -4.11 -11.74 -11.85
CA GLY A 352 -5.29 -11.81 -11.00
C GLY A 352 -5.38 -10.75 -9.94
N ARG A 353 -6.57 -10.60 -9.37
CA ARG A 353 -6.82 -9.67 -8.27
C ARG A 353 -6.39 -10.31 -6.95
N LEU A 354 -5.65 -9.56 -6.14
CA LEU A 354 -5.30 -9.98 -4.79
C LEU A 354 -6.52 -9.85 -3.87
N ILE A 355 -6.82 -10.91 -3.14
CA ILE A 355 -7.89 -10.98 -2.15
C ILE A 355 -7.26 -10.98 -0.76
N HIS A 356 -7.81 -10.16 0.14
CA HIS A 356 -7.38 -10.16 1.52
C HIS A 356 -7.63 -11.54 2.16
N PRO A 357 -6.69 -12.12 2.94
CA PRO A 357 -6.85 -13.45 3.54
C PRO A 357 -8.21 -13.66 4.23
N GLY A 358 -8.64 -12.69 5.05
CA GLY A 358 -9.92 -12.74 5.75
C GLY A 358 -11.18 -12.70 4.87
N ARG A 359 -11.06 -12.45 3.56
CA ARG A 359 -12.20 -12.36 2.63
C ARG A 359 -12.17 -13.41 1.54
N VAL A 360 -11.13 -14.24 1.48
CA VAL A 360 -10.98 -15.32 0.49
C VAL A 360 -12.23 -16.19 0.46
N ARG A 361 -12.63 -16.74 1.61
CA ARG A 361 -13.77 -17.65 1.68
C ARG A 361 -15.09 -16.99 1.23
N SER A 362 -15.36 -15.77 1.69
CA SER A 362 -16.54 -15.00 1.26
C SER A 362 -16.55 -14.68 -0.23
N THR A 363 -15.36 -14.42 -0.81
CA THR A 363 -15.21 -14.16 -2.24
C THR A 363 -15.45 -15.45 -3.03
N LEU A 364 -14.87 -16.56 -2.59
CA LEU A 364 -15.05 -17.88 -3.21
C LEU A 364 -16.53 -18.32 -3.17
N ALA A 365 -17.24 -18.09 -2.06
CA ALA A 365 -18.68 -18.34 -1.94
C ALA A 365 -19.47 -17.57 -3.01
N LYS A 366 -19.23 -16.25 -3.12
CA LYS A 366 -19.90 -15.38 -4.12
C LYS A 366 -19.62 -15.81 -5.55
N LEU A 367 -18.46 -16.42 -5.80
CA LEU A 367 -18.10 -16.92 -7.13
C LEU A 367 -18.75 -18.27 -7.45
N GLY A 368 -19.38 -18.93 -6.47
CA GLY A 368 -20.03 -20.23 -6.62
C GLY A 368 -19.07 -21.40 -6.42
N ALA A 369 -17.92 -21.17 -5.77
CA ALA A 369 -16.97 -22.24 -5.45
C ALA A 369 -17.46 -23.04 -4.25
N ASP A 370 -17.40 -24.36 -4.37
CA ASP A 370 -17.71 -25.28 -3.27
C ASP A 370 -16.73 -25.08 -2.09
N LEU A 371 -17.24 -24.70 -0.93
CA LEU A 371 -16.44 -24.39 0.25
C LEU A 371 -16.22 -25.57 1.20
N ASN A 372 -16.45 -26.81 0.75
CA ASN A 372 -16.33 -28.08 1.49
C ASN A 372 -15.02 -28.33 2.30
N THR A 373 -14.09 -27.38 2.35
CA THR A 373 -12.92 -27.39 3.24
C THR A 373 -13.27 -26.74 4.58
N ALA A 374 -12.99 -27.44 5.70
CA ALA A 374 -13.12 -26.87 7.03
C ALA A 374 -12.26 -25.59 7.19
N TRP A 375 -12.75 -24.61 7.96
CA TRP A 375 -12.01 -23.37 8.25
C TRP A 375 -10.68 -23.68 8.95
N THR A 376 -9.59 -23.09 8.46
CA THR A 376 -8.35 -23.07 9.23
C THR A 376 -8.43 -22.02 10.35
N PRO A 377 -7.72 -22.20 11.48
CA PRO A 377 -7.68 -21.22 12.56
C PRO A 377 -7.23 -19.83 12.10
N GLU A 378 -6.22 -19.78 11.22
CA GLU A 378 -5.67 -18.55 10.67
C GLU A 378 -6.69 -17.83 9.78
N GLU A 379 -7.36 -18.56 8.88
CA GLU A 379 -8.45 -18.01 8.05
C GLU A 379 -9.58 -17.44 8.91
N ALA A 380 -9.97 -18.14 9.97
CA ALA A 380 -11.03 -17.69 10.86
C ALA A 380 -10.65 -16.42 11.62
N ILE A 381 -9.40 -16.32 12.09
CA ILE A 381 -8.87 -15.11 12.75
C ILE A 381 -8.91 -13.93 11.79
N ASP A 382 -8.33 -14.09 10.59
CA ASP A 382 -8.24 -13.03 9.60
C ASP A 382 -9.63 -12.57 9.14
N ALA A 383 -10.56 -13.51 8.95
CA ALA A 383 -11.93 -13.20 8.58
C ALA A 383 -12.61 -12.34 9.64
N VAL A 384 -12.53 -12.74 10.91
CA VAL A 384 -13.17 -11.97 11.99
C VAL A 384 -12.53 -10.61 12.17
N LEU A 385 -11.21 -10.49 12.06
CA LEU A 385 -10.52 -9.18 12.13
C LEU A 385 -10.85 -8.26 10.94
N THR A 386 -11.24 -8.83 9.80
CA THR A 386 -11.74 -8.09 8.62
C THR A 386 -13.26 -7.88 8.65
N ASP A 387 -13.87 -7.99 9.83
CA ASP A 387 -15.30 -7.73 10.10
C ASP A 387 -16.27 -8.79 9.57
N VAL A 388 -15.78 -9.98 9.21
CA VAL A 388 -16.62 -11.13 8.88
C VAL A 388 -17.09 -11.79 10.18
N ARG A 389 -18.39 -12.04 10.30
CA ARG A 389 -18.94 -12.73 11.47
C ARG A 389 -18.96 -14.23 11.19
N LEU A 390 -18.49 -15.04 12.13
CA LEU A 390 -18.52 -16.51 11.99
C LEU A 390 -19.50 -17.08 13.00
N ASP A 391 -20.48 -17.82 12.52
CA ASP A 391 -21.39 -18.59 13.37
C ASP A 391 -20.81 -20.00 13.55
N LEU A 392 -20.81 -20.51 14.78
CA LEU A 392 -20.31 -21.84 15.11
C LEU A 392 -21.48 -22.78 15.35
N VAL A 393 -21.29 -24.08 15.08
CA VAL A 393 -22.37 -25.10 15.14
C VAL A 393 -23.04 -25.22 16.51
N ASN A 394 -22.37 -24.81 17.59
CA ASN A 394 -22.92 -24.82 18.94
C ASN A 394 -23.67 -23.52 19.33
N GLY A 395 -23.90 -22.62 18.37
CA GLY A 395 -24.59 -21.36 18.56
C GLY A 395 -23.71 -20.20 19.03
N TRP A 396 -22.41 -20.43 19.29
CA TRP A 396 -21.46 -19.36 19.52
C TRP A 396 -21.21 -18.58 18.24
N LYS A 397 -20.89 -17.29 18.35
CA LYS A 397 -20.54 -16.45 17.21
C LYS A 397 -19.23 -15.74 17.50
N LEU A 398 -18.36 -15.68 16.52
CA LEU A 398 -17.12 -14.90 16.54
C LEU A 398 -17.37 -13.59 15.81
N LYS A 399 -17.08 -12.46 16.47
CA LYS A 399 -17.23 -11.14 15.86
C LYS A 399 -16.06 -10.22 16.23
N ARG A 400 -15.82 -9.22 15.40
CA ARG A 400 -14.91 -8.13 15.71
C ARG A 400 -15.51 -7.23 16.79
N ALA A 401 -14.73 -6.90 17.81
CA ALA A 401 -15.10 -5.95 18.84
C ALA A 401 -13.96 -4.96 19.08
N ARG A 402 -14.30 -3.67 19.24
CA ARG A 402 -13.34 -2.64 19.62
C ARG A 402 -13.36 -2.46 21.14
N VAL A 403 -12.24 -2.70 21.80
CA VAL A 403 -12.09 -2.56 23.25
C VAL A 403 -10.80 -1.78 23.53
N ASN A 404 -10.89 -0.69 24.28
CA ASN A 404 -9.76 0.21 24.58
C ASN A 404 -8.97 0.66 23.35
N GLY A 405 -9.65 0.88 22.22
CA GLY A 405 -9.03 1.34 20.98
C GLY A 405 -8.51 0.24 20.05
N GLU A 406 -8.37 -0.99 20.53
CA GLU A 406 -7.87 -2.15 19.75
C GLU A 406 -9.02 -3.01 19.20
N TYR A 407 -8.82 -3.61 18.01
CA TYR A 407 -9.71 -4.62 17.47
C TYR A 407 -9.35 -6.00 18.00
N ARG A 408 -10.34 -6.70 18.56
CA ARG A 408 -10.20 -8.04 19.14
C ARG A 408 -11.32 -8.95 18.63
N ILE A 409 -11.09 -10.26 18.70
CA ILE A 409 -12.09 -11.28 18.38
C ILE A 409 -12.88 -11.59 19.65
N GLU A 410 -14.18 -11.33 19.63
CA GLU A 410 -15.10 -11.62 20.75
C GLU A 410 -15.95 -12.84 20.45
N VAL A 411 -16.08 -13.73 21.43
CA VAL A 411 -17.06 -14.82 21.43
C VAL A 411 -18.36 -14.31 22.04
N VAL A 412 -19.46 -14.41 21.29
CA VAL A 412 -20.81 -14.05 21.73
C VAL A 412 -21.80 -15.21 21.55
N GLY A 413 -22.97 -15.12 22.17
CA GLY A 413 -24.00 -16.17 22.07
C GLY A 413 -23.79 -17.36 23.01
N PHE A 414 -22.75 -17.33 23.85
CA PHE A 414 -22.48 -18.35 24.86
C PHE A 414 -23.48 -18.26 26.03
N GLN A 415 -23.81 -19.41 26.61
CA GLN A 415 -24.68 -19.52 27.79
C GLN A 415 -23.85 -19.48 29.09
N PRO A 416 -24.44 -19.20 30.26
CA PRO A 416 -23.70 -19.22 31.53
C PRO A 416 -22.95 -20.52 31.82
N SER A 417 -23.44 -21.66 31.33
CA SER A 417 -22.78 -22.97 31.41
C SER A 417 -21.48 -23.06 30.62
N ASP A 418 -21.33 -22.24 29.57
CA ASP A 418 -20.17 -22.25 28.67
C ASP A 418 -18.99 -21.46 29.24
N ILE A 419 -19.20 -20.63 30.27
CA ILE A 419 -18.17 -19.74 30.85
C ILE A 419 -16.93 -20.52 31.27
N LYS A 420 -17.11 -21.65 31.96
CA LYS A 420 -15.99 -22.51 32.37
C LYS A 420 -15.28 -23.10 31.14
N ARG A 421 -16.06 -23.57 30.17
CA ARG A 421 -15.54 -24.18 28.93
C ARG A 421 -14.72 -23.19 28.10
N LEU A 422 -15.18 -21.94 27.96
CA LEU A 422 -14.45 -20.89 27.24
C LEU A 422 -13.14 -20.52 27.95
N ALA A 423 -13.15 -20.47 29.28
CA ALA A 423 -11.94 -20.25 30.06
C ALA A 423 -10.94 -21.41 29.90
N ASP A 424 -11.41 -22.67 29.94
CA ASP A 424 -10.58 -23.87 29.77
C ASP A 424 -9.99 -23.96 28.35
N LEU A 425 -10.68 -23.41 27.34
CA LEU A 425 -10.18 -23.29 25.96
C LEU A 425 -9.11 -22.19 25.78
N GLY A 426 -8.88 -21.35 26.80
CA GLY A 426 -7.89 -20.28 26.76
C GLY A 426 -8.43 -18.92 26.31
N CYS A 427 -9.75 -18.73 26.21
CA CYS A 427 -10.34 -17.41 25.96
C CYS A 427 -10.11 -16.48 27.14
N ARG A 428 -9.70 -15.23 26.88
CA ARG A 428 -9.53 -14.22 27.93
C ARG A 428 -10.88 -13.70 28.38
N ARG A 429 -11.19 -13.91 29.65
CA ARG A 429 -12.38 -13.36 30.31
C ARG A 429 -12.09 -11.97 30.84
N GLU A 430 -12.89 -11.00 30.43
CA GLU A 430 -12.83 -9.62 30.93
C GLU A 430 -14.23 -9.12 31.30
N ILE A 431 -14.31 -8.17 32.24
CA ILE A 431 -15.56 -7.47 32.55
C ILE A 431 -15.45 -6.08 31.94
N VAL A 432 -16.25 -5.80 30.91
CA VAL A 432 -16.25 -4.52 30.19
C VAL A 432 -17.69 -4.01 30.18
N GLN A 433 -17.90 -2.76 30.60
CA GLN A 433 -19.24 -2.16 30.73
C GLN A 433 -20.23 -3.04 31.53
N TYR A 434 -19.77 -3.57 32.68
CA TYR A 434 -20.54 -4.45 33.58
C TYR A 434 -20.99 -5.80 32.98
N ALA A 435 -20.54 -6.16 31.79
CA ALA A 435 -20.81 -7.45 31.16
C ALA A 435 -19.55 -8.33 31.13
N THR A 436 -19.71 -9.63 31.39
CA THR A 436 -18.62 -10.62 31.19
C THR A 436 -18.49 -10.88 29.70
N ARG A 437 -17.31 -10.63 29.14
CA ARG A 437 -16.97 -10.83 27.72
C ARG A 437 -15.79 -11.78 27.60
N PHE A 438 -15.75 -12.54 26.52
CA PHE A 438 -14.67 -13.47 26.21
C PHE A 438 -13.99 -13.10 24.90
N PHE A 439 -12.67 -13.05 24.91
CA PHE A 439 -11.86 -12.70 23.75
C PHE A 439 -10.90 -13.83 23.37
N VAL A 440 -10.78 -14.08 22.07
CA VAL A 440 -9.82 -15.03 21.50
C VAL A 440 -8.49 -14.30 21.28
N PRO A 441 -7.37 -14.75 21.88
CA PRO A 441 -6.05 -14.21 21.59
C PRO A 441 -5.68 -14.41 20.11
N THR A 442 -5.12 -13.38 19.48
CA THR A 442 -4.73 -13.40 18.05
C THR A 442 -3.24 -13.61 17.82
N ALA A 443 -2.41 -13.51 18.88
CA ALA A 443 -0.96 -13.69 18.79
C ALA A 443 -0.53 -15.15 18.58
N ASP A 444 -1.39 -16.09 18.97
CA ASP A 444 -1.20 -17.53 18.77
C ASP A 444 -2.56 -18.14 18.37
N ALA A 445 -2.59 -18.85 17.24
CA ALA A 445 -3.79 -19.48 16.70
C ALA A 445 -4.26 -20.69 17.53
N SER A 446 -3.47 -21.17 18.50
CA SER A 446 -3.79 -22.34 19.34
C SER A 446 -5.17 -22.28 20.02
N VAL A 447 -5.59 -21.10 20.50
CA VAL A 447 -6.92 -20.91 21.10
C VAL A 447 -8.01 -21.02 20.05
N MET A 448 -7.82 -20.43 18.86
CA MET A 448 -8.74 -20.57 17.75
C MET A 448 -8.84 -22.03 17.29
N THR A 449 -7.72 -22.76 17.23
CA THR A 449 -7.69 -24.20 16.93
C THR A 449 -8.52 -24.99 17.93
N ALA A 450 -8.34 -24.74 19.24
CA ALA A 450 -9.09 -25.42 20.27
C ALA A 450 -10.60 -25.14 20.18
N LEU A 451 -10.95 -23.88 19.83
CA LEU A 451 -12.33 -23.42 19.69
C LEU A 451 -13.00 -24.05 18.47
N LEU A 452 -12.37 -24.01 17.29
CA LEU A 452 -12.89 -24.61 16.05
C LEU A 452 -12.96 -26.16 16.13
N ARG A 453 -12.08 -26.80 16.90
CA ARG A 453 -12.16 -28.25 17.15
C ARG A 453 -13.39 -28.63 17.97
N VAL A 454 -13.81 -27.76 18.89
CA VAL A 454 -14.99 -27.97 19.74
C VAL A 454 -16.27 -27.58 19.02
N ALA A 455 -16.23 -26.48 18.28
CA ALA A 455 -17.35 -25.92 17.56
C ALA A 455 -16.86 -25.41 16.20
N PRO A 456 -16.89 -26.27 15.17
CA PRO A 456 -16.64 -25.85 13.80
C PRO A 456 -17.55 -24.69 13.39
N VAL A 457 -17.09 -23.89 12.43
CA VAL A 457 -17.93 -22.85 11.82
C VAL A 457 -19.09 -23.52 11.09
N ALA A 458 -20.32 -23.05 11.35
CA ALA A 458 -21.50 -23.46 10.62
C ALA A 458 -21.41 -22.93 9.18
N GLU A 459 -21.77 -23.76 8.22
CA GLU A 459 -21.93 -23.31 6.83
C GLU A 459 -23.26 -22.54 6.74
N ASP A 460 -23.23 -21.32 6.19
CA ASP A 460 -24.44 -20.53 5.95
C ASP A 460 -25.27 -21.21 4.85
N ASP A 461 -26.16 -22.13 5.22
CA ASP A 461 -27.28 -22.59 4.38
C ASP A 461 -28.36 -21.50 4.28
N ALA A 462 -27.97 -20.26 3.96
CA ALA A 462 -28.89 -19.13 3.91
C ALA A 462 -29.75 -19.10 2.62
N ASP A 463 -29.44 -19.90 1.60
CA ASP A 463 -30.18 -19.92 0.32
C ASP A 463 -30.97 -21.22 0.06
N ALA A 464 -31.01 -22.18 0.98
CA ALA A 464 -31.79 -23.42 0.81
C ALA A 464 -33.27 -23.29 1.24
N ALA A 465 -33.68 -22.17 1.83
CA ALA A 465 -35.00 -22.00 2.43
C ALA A 465 -36.00 -21.17 1.59
N GLU A 466 -35.62 -20.65 0.41
CA GLU A 466 -36.53 -19.87 -0.47
C GLU A 466 -36.93 -20.62 -1.76
N ALA A 467 -36.83 -21.96 -1.75
CA ALA A 467 -37.26 -22.81 -2.87
C ALA A 467 -38.08 -24.04 -2.43
N ALA A 468 -38.97 -23.86 -1.45
CA ALA A 468 -39.99 -24.85 -1.07
C ALA A 468 -41.38 -24.22 -1.01
#